data_AF-A0A1V1NWI2-F1
#
_entry.id   AF-A0A1V1NWI2-F1
#
_cell.length_a   1.000
_cell.length_b   1.000
_cell.length_c   1.000
_cell.angle_alpha   90.00
_cell.angle_beta   90.00
_cell.angle_gamma   90.00
#
_symmetry.space_group_name_H-M   'P 1'
#
loop_
_entity.id
_entity.type
_entity.pdbx_description
1 polymer ?
#
loop_
_entity_poly.entity_id
_entity_poly.type
_entity_poly.pdbx_seq_one_letter_code
_entity_poly.pdbx_strand_id
1 'polypeptide(L)'
;MILASMDTGGIISPSGEIFVNCGSQKTFHISANEGYEVADVNINDVSAGPLTTYSFENITKNQQTIQASFKLKQLTITILMQGNGNGNLSEQTQILSYGANLTVKATPDDKSKFIGWGGDASGSSDAILENITSNKTIIATFEPKDIPTVSLQLHKQGNGTIRINNQDVMLPFSQEFELDKTITVSAQSLDGWQFTFWSGSITDSEQSIEIQMNNDKTITANFVEIPPEILSLRISEIIGPGHIYVNETVCEAVPCSYSFVSGSDIQILAEPSHLFESFTGDIFSNESPFSFILNENTAIKATFENNMTCPQWDFVIDSAMIINYSDLGAFADHWLLTDDEPNWNPDFNLSLIPDPETRKQIINYRDLSIFADHWLESSPCFE
;
A
#
# COMPACT_ATOMS: atom_id res chain seq x y z
N MET A 1 7.03 -14.96 90.66
CA MET A 1 5.77 -15.33 89.98
C MET A 1 6.02 -15.33 88.48
N ILE A 2 5.50 -16.32 87.76
CA ILE A 2 5.51 -16.35 86.29
C ILE A 2 4.05 -16.22 85.82
N LEU A 3 3.77 -15.25 84.97
CA LEU A 3 2.48 -15.11 84.30
C LEU A 3 2.56 -15.81 82.94
N ALA A 4 1.78 -16.88 82.76
CA ALA A 4 1.69 -17.64 81.53
C ALA A 4 0.36 -17.40 80.83
N SER A 5 0.40 -16.81 79.65
CA SER A 5 -0.80 -16.51 78.84
C SER A 5 -0.66 -17.04 77.42
N MET A 6 -1.80 -17.12 76.73
CA MET A 6 -1.86 -17.52 75.32
C MET A 6 -2.97 -16.77 74.61
N ASP A 7 -2.84 -16.61 73.30
CA ASP A 7 -3.97 -16.22 72.44
C ASP A 7 -4.76 -17.46 71.97
N THR A 8 -5.69 -17.25 71.04
CA THR A 8 -6.52 -18.31 70.46
C THR A 8 -5.71 -19.18 69.50
N GLY A 9 -5.87 -20.50 69.58
CA GLY A 9 -5.26 -21.43 68.60
C GLY A 9 -4.34 -22.48 69.21
N GLY A 10 -4.17 -22.48 70.53
CA GLY A 10 -3.44 -23.52 71.22
C GLY A 10 -3.54 -23.41 72.73
N ILE A 11 -2.62 -24.08 73.42
CA ILE A 11 -2.60 -24.22 74.86
C ILE A 11 -1.15 -24.06 75.36
N ILE A 12 -0.96 -23.30 76.45
CA ILE A 12 0.23 -23.33 77.30
C ILE A 12 -0.09 -24.02 78.63
N SER A 13 0.77 -24.93 79.09
CA SER A 13 0.57 -25.66 80.35
C SER A 13 1.85 -25.68 81.21
N PRO A 14 1.80 -25.22 82.47
CA PRO A 14 0.64 -24.59 83.13
C PRO A 14 0.35 -23.16 82.61
N SER A 15 -0.90 -22.71 82.71
CA SER A 15 -1.33 -21.34 82.37
C SER A 15 -1.74 -20.53 83.61
N GLY A 16 -1.87 -19.21 83.46
CA GLY A 16 -2.28 -18.29 84.53
C GLY A 16 -1.12 -17.78 85.36
N GLU A 17 -1.36 -17.50 86.64
CA GLU A 17 -0.32 -17.11 87.60
C GLU A 17 0.31 -18.35 88.25
N ILE A 18 1.62 -18.53 88.04
CA ILE A 18 2.38 -19.64 88.61
C ILE A 18 3.34 -19.09 89.68
N PHE A 19 3.17 -19.55 90.91
CA PHE A 19 4.08 -19.27 92.03
C PHE A 19 5.12 -20.38 92.14
N VAL A 20 6.39 -19.98 92.24
CA VAL A 20 7.56 -20.88 92.28
C VAL A 20 8.55 -20.37 93.32
N ASN A 21 9.31 -21.27 93.93
CA ASN A 21 10.33 -20.91 94.92
C ASN A 21 11.56 -20.29 94.25
N CYS A 22 12.23 -19.37 94.95
CA CYS A 22 13.48 -18.79 94.46
C CYS A 22 14.54 -19.88 94.22
N GLY A 23 15.22 -19.81 93.07
CA GLY A 23 16.24 -20.77 92.63
C GLY A 23 15.69 -22.07 92.03
N SER A 24 14.37 -22.26 92.03
CA SER A 24 13.73 -23.41 91.37
C SER A 24 13.68 -23.26 89.85
N GLN A 25 13.28 -24.33 89.15
CA GLN A 25 13.04 -24.33 87.71
C GLN A 25 11.56 -24.63 87.42
N LYS A 26 11.07 -24.14 86.28
CA LYS A 26 9.69 -24.43 85.82
C LYS A 26 9.63 -24.59 84.31
N THR A 27 9.12 -25.74 83.87
CA THR A 27 8.88 -26.06 82.47
C THR A 27 7.42 -25.78 82.08
N PHE A 28 7.25 -25.23 80.88
CA PHE A 28 5.99 -24.96 80.21
C PHE A 28 5.96 -25.74 78.90
N HIS A 29 4.86 -26.42 78.63
CA HIS A 29 4.58 -27.09 77.36
C HIS A 29 3.59 -26.25 76.55
N ILE A 30 3.91 -26.01 75.29
CA ILE A 30 3.10 -25.24 74.34
C ILE A 30 2.66 -26.19 73.23
N SER A 31 1.36 -26.31 73.00
CA SER A 31 0.78 -27.13 71.94
C SER A 31 -0.20 -26.30 71.12
N ALA A 32 -0.01 -26.26 69.81
CA ALA A 32 -1.00 -25.70 68.90
C ALA A 32 -2.18 -26.66 68.72
N ASN A 33 -3.38 -26.11 68.51
CA ASN A 33 -4.56 -26.87 68.12
C ASN A 33 -4.46 -27.28 66.64
N GLU A 34 -5.32 -28.20 66.20
CA GLU A 34 -5.42 -28.56 64.79
C GLU A 34 -5.68 -27.32 63.92
N GLY A 35 -4.98 -27.22 62.80
CA GLY A 35 -5.02 -26.06 61.90
C GLY A 35 -4.17 -24.87 62.31
N TYR A 36 -3.61 -24.87 63.53
CA TYR A 36 -2.70 -23.83 64.02
C TYR A 36 -1.25 -24.31 64.10
N GLU A 37 -0.34 -23.36 64.12
CA GLU A 37 1.05 -23.54 64.51
C GLU A 37 1.44 -22.47 65.55
N VAL A 38 2.48 -22.75 66.34
CA VAL A 38 3.03 -21.75 67.26
C VAL A 38 3.61 -20.63 66.39
N ALA A 39 3.07 -19.42 66.53
CA ALA A 39 3.58 -18.25 65.84
C ALA A 39 4.85 -17.74 66.55
N ASP A 40 4.77 -17.60 67.88
CA ASP A 40 5.88 -17.17 68.71
C ASP A 40 5.66 -17.55 70.18
N VAL A 41 6.72 -17.52 70.97
CA VAL A 41 6.68 -17.56 72.43
C VAL A 41 7.51 -16.40 72.97
N ASN A 42 6.85 -15.40 73.57
CA ASN A 42 7.50 -14.23 74.15
C ASN A 42 7.84 -14.48 75.62
N ILE A 43 9.12 -14.33 75.98
CA ILE A 43 9.65 -14.44 77.34
C ILE A 43 10.06 -13.07 77.83
N ASN A 44 9.34 -12.51 78.81
CA ASN A 44 9.57 -11.13 79.30
C ASN A 44 9.61 -10.11 78.15
N ASP A 45 8.61 -10.18 77.27
CA ASP A 45 8.44 -9.30 76.10
C ASP A 45 9.53 -9.44 75.02
N VAL A 46 10.36 -10.50 75.10
CA VAL A 46 11.35 -10.85 74.09
C VAL A 46 10.95 -12.14 73.40
N SER A 47 10.85 -12.11 72.07
CA SER A 47 10.56 -13.26 71.23
C SER A 47 11.61 -14.36 71.40
N ALA A 48 11.16 -15.58 71.68
CA ALA A 48 11.97 -16.79 71.70
C ALA A 48 11.73 -17.68 70.47
N GLY A 49 10.88 -17.24 69.53
CA GLY A 49 10.49 -17.99 68.36
C GLY A 49 9.42 -19.06 68.65
N PRO A 50 9.06 -19.87 67.65
CA PRO A 50 8.02 -20.87 67.78
C PRO A 50 8.52 -22.08 68.58
N LEU A 51 8.35 -22.03 69.90
CA LEU A 51 8.74 -23.09 70.83
C LEU A 51 7.54 -23.95 71.23
N THR A 52 7.75 -25.27 71.34
CA THR A 52 6.77 -26.21 71.92
C THR A 52 7.03 -26.50 73.40
N THR A 53 8.18 -26.05 73.92
CA THR A 53 8.54 -26.16 75.32
C THR A 53 9.48 -25.03 75.72
N TYR A 54 9.34 -24.53 76.94
CA TYR A 54 10.27 -23.55 77.50
C TYR A 54 10.45 -23.80 79.00
N SER A 55 11.71 -23.74 79.48
CA SER A 55 12.04 -23.89 80.89
C SER A 55 12.67 -22.61 81.42
N PHE A 56 12.05 -22.03 82.45
CA PHE A 56 12.75 -21.05 83.28
C PHE A 56 13.67 -21.80 84.24
N GLU A 57 14.97 -21.52 84.15
CA GLU A 57 15.99 -22.06 85.06
C GLU A 57 16.38 -21.02 86.10
N ASN A 58 16.77 -21.48 87.30
CA ASN A 58 17.25 -20.66 88.40
C ASN A 58 16.44 -19.36 88.62
N ILE A 59 15.15 -19.52 88.92
CA ILE A 59 14.19 -18.42 88.94
C ILE A 59 14.46 -17.52 90.14
N THR A 60 15.00 -16.33 89.89
CA THR A 60 15.36 -15.34 90.92
C THR A 60 14.62 -14.01 90.78
N LYS A 61 13.99 -13.75 89.64
CA LYS A 61 13.20 -12.53 89.41
C LYS A 61 11.83 -12.62 90.07
N ASN A 62 11.37 -11.51 90.67
CA ASN A 62 10.08 -11.43 91.34
C ASN A 62 8.89 -11.66 90.39
N GLN A 63 9.00 -11.18 89.15
CA GLN A 63 7.98 -11.36 88.11
C GLN A 63 8.63 -11.66 86.76
N GLN A 64 8.05 -12.61 86.04
CA GLN A 64 8.39 -12.95 84.66
C GLN A 64 7.12 -13.26 83.86
N THR A 65 7.19 -13.16 82.54
CA THR A 65 6.08 -13.50 81.64
C THR A 65 6.52 -14.53 80.61
N ILE A 66 5.58 -15.42 80.25
CA ILE A 66 5.66 -16.28 79.07
C ILE A 66 4.32 -16.17 78.33
N GLN A 67 4.36 -15.77 77.07
CA GLN A 67 3.15 -15.58 76.27
C GLN A 67 3.31 -16.37 74.98
N ALA A 68 2.44 -17.37 74.76
CA ALA A 68 2.39 -18.10 73.50
C ALA A 68 1.40 -17.44 72.53
N SER A 69 1.80 -17.27 71.28
CA SER A 69 0.90 -16.86 70.20
C SER A 69 0.80 -17.94 69.14
N PHE A 70 -0.37 -18.05 68.52
CA PHE A 70 -0.67 -19.04 67.49
C PHE A 70 -1.17 -18.37 66.22
N LYS A 71 -0.91 -19.01 65.08
CA LYS A 71 -1.45 -18.58 63.78
C LYS A 71 -1.94 -19.79 63.01
N LEU A 72 -2.91 -19.58 62.11
CA LEU A 72 -3.35 -20.64 61.20
C LEU A 72 -2.21 -21.07 60.28
N LYS A 73 -2.09 -22.38 60.06
CA LYS A 73 -1.19 -22.94 59.06
C LYS A 73 -1.54 -22.37 57.69
N GLN A 74 -0.50 -22.09 56.91
CA GLN A 74 -0.62 -21.68 55.51
C GLN A 74 -0.46 -22.91 54.61
N LEU A 75 -1.42 -23.12 53.72
CA LEU A 75 -1.52 -24.26 52.82
C LEU A 75 -1.36 -23.80 51.38
N THR A 76 -0.55 -24.52 50.61
CA THR A 76 -0.32 -24.23 49.20
C THR A 76 -1.33 -24.97 48.33
N ILE A 77 -2.02 -24.24 47.46
CA ILE A 77 -2.92 -24.79 46.45
C ILE A 77 -2.27 -24.57 45.09
N THR A 78 -1.76 -25.66 44.51
CA THR A 78 -1.15 -25.67 43.19
C THR A 78 -2.24 -25.83 42.14
N ILE A 79 -2.34 -24.86 41.23
CA ILE A 79 -3.32 -24.85 40.14
C ILE A 79 -2.57 -24.94 38.83
N LEU A 80 -2.81 -26.00 38.06
CA LEU A 80 -2.12 -26.28 36.80
C LEU A 80 -3.11 -26.35 35.64
N MET A 81 -2.60 -26.10 34.44
CA MET A 81 -3.29 -26.38 33.18
C MET A 81 -2.54 -27.49 32.44
N GLN A 82 -3.27 -28.35 31.73
CA GLN A 82 -2.72 -29.40 30.88
C GLN A 82 -3.57 -29.64 29.63
N GLY A 83 -3.03 -30.42 28.69
CA GLY A 83 -3.65 -30.76 27.41
C GLY A 83 -3.12 -29.90 26.27
N ASN A 84 -3.64 -30.12 25.06
CA ASN A 84 -3.21 -29.42 23.85
C ASN A 84 -4.10 -28.21 23.50
N GLY A 85 -5.18 -28.01 24.25
CA GLY A 85 -6.03 -26.83 24.15
C GLY A 85 -5.51 -25.67 24.99
N ASN A 86 -6.09 -24.49 24.77
CA ASN A 86 -5.81 -23.29 25.51
C ASN A 86 -7.03 -22.85 26.33
N GLY A 87 -6.77 -22.10 27.38
CA GLY A 87 -7.80 -21.50 28.22
C GLY A 87 -7.18 -20.68 29.34
N ASN A 88 -8.06 -20.14 30.18
CA ASN A 88 -7.70 -19.29 31.29
C ASN A 88 -8.27 -19.84 32.60
N LEU A 89 -7.54 -19.60 33.69
CA LEU A 89 -7.96 -19.92 35.05
C LEU A 89 -8.30 -18.64 35.79
N SER A 90 -9.36 -18.65 36.61
CA SER A 90 -9.72 -17.50 37.44
C SER A 90 -8.67 -17.21 38.53
N GLU A 91 -7.89 -18.22 38.90
CA GLU A 91 -6.90 -18.16 39.97
C GLU A 91 -5.62 -18.86 39.54
N GLN A 92 -4.50 -18.36 40.07
CA GLN A 92 -3.21 -19.04 39.98
C GLN A 92 -2.90 -19.76 41.29
N THR A 93 -1.75 -20.45 41.34
CA THR A 93 -1.26 -21.07 42.57
C THR A 93 -1.26 -20.05 43.71
N GLN A 94 -1.86 -20.42 44.84
CA GLN A 94 -2.09 -19.50 45.95
C GLN A 94 -1.88 -20.17 47.30
N ILE A 95 -1.61 -19.34 48.31
CA ILE A 95 -1.42 -19.77 49.69
C ILE A 95 -2.66 -19.33 50.49
N LEU A 96 -3.32 -20.29 51.14
CA LEU A 96 -4.54 -20.06 51.90
C LEU A 96 -4.36 -20.50 53.36
N SER A 97 -5.09 -19.87 54.26
CA SER A 97 -5.12 -20.30 55.67
C SER A 97 -5.90 -21.62 55.82
N TYR A 98 -5.50 -22.44 56.78
CA TYR A 98 -6.19 -23.70 57.10
C TYR A 98 -7.69 -23.49 57.31
N GLY A 99 -8.49 -24.35 56.68
CA GLY A 99 -9.95 -24.32 56.71
C GLY A 99 -10.59 -23.33 55.71
N ALA A 100 -9.80 -22.62 54.91
CA ALA A 100 -10.34 -21.75 53.86
C ALA A 100 -11.07 -22.55 52.76
N ASN A 101 -11.93 -21.85 52.03
CA ASN A 101 -12.59 -22.36 50.83
C ASN A 101 -12.03 -21.66 49.60
N LEU A 102 -12.03 -22.35 48.47
CA LEU A 102 -11.59 -21.81 47.18
C LEU A 102 -12.50 -22.31 46.05
N THR A 103 -12.87 -21.40 45.15
CA THR A 103 -13.54 -21.75 43.89
C THR A 103 -12.66 -21.32 42.72
N VAL A 104 -12.38 -22.23 41.80
CA VAL A 104 -11.56 -21.96 40.61
C VAL A 104 -12.37 -22.25 39.36
N LYS A 105 -12.39 -21.30 38.44
CA LYS A 105 -13.07 -21.41 37.15
C LYS A 105 -12.06 -21.65 36.04
N ALA A 106 -12.41 -22.53 35.11
CA ALA A 106 -11.66 -22.77 33.89
C ALA A 106 -12.51 -22.29 32.71
N THR A 107 -11.97 -21.38 31.91
CA THR A 107 -12.65 -20.83 30.73
C THR A 107 -11.83 -21.19 29.49
N PRO A 108 -12.33 -22.07 28.60
CA PRO A 108 -11.61 -22.42 27.38
C PRO A 108 -11.61 -21.26 26.39
N ASP A 109 -10.54 -21.14 25.60
CA ASP A 109 -10.50 -20.22 24.46
C ASP A 109 -11.40 -20.72 23.32
N ASP A 110 -11.73 -19.87 22.35
CA ASP A 110 -12.69 -20.15 21.25
C ASP A 110 -12.43 -21.45 20.48
N LYS A 111 -11.15 -21.82 20.34
CA LYS A 111 -10.69 -23.02 19.60
C LYS A 111 -10.46 -24.24 20.48
N SER A 112 -10.84 -24.18 21.75
CA SER A 112 -10.61 -25.22 22.74
C SER A 112 -11.90 -25.57 23.49
N LYS A 113 -11.86 -26.69 24.19
CA LYS A 113 -12.91 -27.14 25.10
C LYS A 113 -12.29 -27.48 26.45
N PHE A 114 -12.97 -27.09 27.52
CA PHE A 114 -12.63 -27.54 28.86
C PHE A 114 -13.14 -28.96 29.05
N ILE A 115 -12.23 -29.90 29.33
CA ILE A 115 -12.56 -31.32 29.52
C ILE A 115 -12.99 -31.58 30.96
N GLY A 116 -12.29 -30.97 31.92
CA GLY A 116 -12.57 -31.14 33.33
C GLY A 116 -11.35 -30.95 34.22
N TRP A 117 -11.61 -31.07 35.53
CA TRP A 117 -10.61 -31.01 36.58
C TRP A 117 -10.05 -32.40 36.91
N GLY A 118 -8.78 -32.44 37.31
CA GLY A 118 -8.12 -33.60 37.91
C GLY A 118 -7.28 -33.22 39.13
N GLY A 119 -6.57 -34.21 39.68
CA GLY A 119 -5.82 -34.07 40.94
C GLY A 119 -6.75 -34.18 42.16
N ASP A 120 -6.69 -33.19 43.03
CA ASP A 120 -7.55 -33.06 44.21
C ASP A 120 -8.96 -32.49 43.91
N ALA A 121 -9.26 -32.17 42.64
CA ALA A 121 -10.58 -31.77 42.16
C ALA A 121 -11.04 -32.70 41.04
N SER A 122 -12.33 -32.66 40.71
CA SER A 122 -12.93 -33.43 39.61
C SER A 122 -14.17 -32.75 39.04
N GLY A 123 -14.66 -33.26 37.91
CA GLY A 123 -15.86 -32.76 37.24
C GLY A 123 -15.56 -31.70 36.17
N SER A 124 -16.61 -31.21 35.52
CA SER A 124 -16.55 -30.29 34.37
C SER A 124 -17.17 -28.91 34.64
N SER A 125 -17.58 -28.64 35.88
CA SER A 125 -18.00 -27.31 36.36
C SER A 125 -16.84 -26.55 36.99
N ASP A 126 -17.11 -25.39 37.60
CA ASP A 126 -16.16 -24.73 38.51
C ASP A 126 -15.67 -25.73 39.59
N ALA A 127 -14.36 -25.73 39.87
CA ALA A 127 -13.78 -26.53 40.95
C ALA A 127 -14.03 -25.84 42.28
N ILE A 128 -14.68 -26.54 43.21
CA ILE A 128 -14.99 -26.03 44.55
C ILE A 128 -14.22 -26.88 45.57
N LEU A 129 -13.31 -26.23 46.30
CA LEU A 129 -12.54 -26.81 47.40
C LEU A 129 -13.04 -26.19 48.70
N GLU A 130 -13.72 -26.98 49.53
CA GLU A 130 -14.22 -26.54 50.83
C GLU A 130 -13.36 -27.09 51.96
N ASN A 131 -13.21 -26.31 53.03
CA ASN A 131 -12.50 -26.66 54.26
C ASN A 131 -11.12 -27.26 53.98
N ILE A 132 -10.25 -26.49 53.33
CA ILE A 132 -8.92 -26.94 52.92
C ILE A 132 -8.02 -27.16 54.14
N THR A 133 -7.69 -28.42 54.43
CA THR A 133 -6.87 -28.81 55.61
C THR A 133 -5.46 -29.30 55.26
N SER A 134 -5.15 -29.45 53.98
CA SER A 134 -3.84 -29.88 53.47
C SER A 134 -3.52 -29.17 52.17
N ASN A 135 -2.25 -29.22 51.74
CA ASN A 135 -1.87 -28.75 50.41
C ASN A 135 -2.65 -29.52 49.34
N LYS A 136 -3.09 -28.80 48.30
CA LYS A 136 -3.89 -29.35 47.20
C LYS A 136 -3.22 -29.10 45.86
N THR A 137 -3.41 -30.02 44.92
CA THR A 137 -3.04 -29.83 43.52
C THR A 137 -4.25 -30.11 42.64
N ILE A 138 -4.72 -29.11 41.90
CA ILE A 138 -5.81 -29.26 40.93
C ILE A 138 -5.32 -28.95 39.52
N ILE A 139 -5.85 -29.65 38.54
CA ILE A 139 -5.39 -29.58 37.16
C ILE A 139 -6.60 -29.37 36.24
N ALA A 140 -6.65 -28.25 35.52
CA ALA A 140 -7.62 -28.03 34.44
C ALA A 140 -7.09 -28.64 33.14
N THR A 141 -7.92 -29.45 32.48
CA THR A 141 -7.55 -30.04 31.18
C THR A 141 -8.31 -29.35 30.04
N PHE A 142 -7.56 -28.85 29.06
CA PHE A 142 -8.11 -28.25 27.84
C PHE A 142 -7.67 -29.05 26.62
N GLU A 143 -8.60 -29.30 25.70
CA GLU A 143 -8.28 -29.93 24.42
C GLU A 143 -8.75 -29.06 23.26
N PRO A 144 -8.12 -29.16 22.08
CA PRO A 144 -8.60 -28.48 20.88
C PRO A 144 -10.05 -28.89 20.58
N LYS A 145 -10.82 -27.93 20.08
CA LYS A 145 -12.13 -28.18 19.50
C LYS A 145 -11.95 -28.68 18.07
N ASP A 146 -12.67 -29.73 17.70
CA ASP A 146 -12.78 -30.15 16.30
C ASP A 146 -13.64 -29.12 15.56
N ILE A 147 -12.98 -28.18 14.89
CA ILE A 147 -13.63 -27.15 14.07
C ILE A 147 -13.57 -27.62 12.62
N PRO A 148 -14.71 -27.92 11.97
CA PRO A 148 -14.70 -28.29 10.57
C PRO A 148 -14.19 -27.11 9.73
N THR A 149 -13.28 -27.40 8.80
CA THR A 149 -12.77 -26.43 7.83
C THR A 149 -13.07 -26.88 6.40
N VAL A 150 -13.05 -25.91 5.49
CA VAL A 150 -13.14 -26.12 4.04
C VAL A 150 -12.09 -25.27 3.33
N SER A 151 -11.64 -25.74 2.18
CA SER A 151 -10.58 -25.11 1.40
C SER A 151 -11.11 -24.06 0.44
N LEU A 152 -10.37 -22.96 0.27
CA LEU A 152 -10.54 -21.98 -0.81
C LEU A 152 -9.29 -21.96 -1.68
N GLN A 153 -9.48 -22.18 -2.98
CA GLN A 153 -8.46 -21.99 -3.99
C GLN A 153 -8.83 -20.82 -4.92
N LEU A 154 -7.89 -19.90 -5.14
CA LEU A 154 -8.09 -18.78 -6.05
C LEU A 154 -7.10 -18.81 -7.23
N HIS A 155 -7.63 -18.56 -8.42
CA HIS A 155 -6.88 -18.45 -9.66
C HIS A 155 -7.25 -17.16 -10.40
N LYS A 156 -6.47 -16.82 -11.44
CA LYS A 156 -6.82 -15.74 -12.36
C LYS A 156 -6.58 -16.14 -13.81
N GLN A 157 -7.38 -15.57 -14.71
CA GLN A 157 -7.16 -15.56 -16.15
C GLN A 157 -7.04 -14.10 -16.60
N GLY A 158 -5.97 -13.75 -17.32
CA GLY A 158 -5.64 -12.36 -17.65
C GLY A 158 -4.87 -11.64 -16.54
N ASN A 159 -4.73 -10.32 -16.65
CA ASN A 159 -3.97 -9.52 -15.70
C ASN A 159 -4.86 -8.74 -14.72
N GLY A 160 -4.53 -8.92 -13.45
CA GLY A 160 -5.19 -8.31 -12.29
C GLY A 160 -4.71 -9.00 -11.01
N THR A 161 -5.22 -8.53 -9.87
CA THR A 161 -5.01 -9.13 -8.55
C THR A 161 -6.34 -9.54 -7.93
N ILE A 162 -6.28 -10.39 -6.91
CA ILE A 162 -7.43 -10.79 -6.10
C ILE A 162 -7.15 -10.38 -4.66
N ARG A 163 -8.20 -9.95 -3.96
CA ARG A 163 -8.17 -9.60 -2.54
C ARG A 163 -9.15 -10.47 -1.76
N ILE A 164 -8.76 -10.83 -0.55
CA ILE A 164 -9.66 -11.39 0.47
C ILE A 164 -9.74 -10.38 1.61
N ASN A 165 -10.96 -9.97 1.99
CA ASN A 165 -11.21 -8.99 3.05
C ASN A 165 -10.33 -7.74 2.90
N ASN A 166 -10.26 -7.19 1.68
CA ASN A 166 -9.46 -6.03 1.29
C ASN A 166 -7.92 -6.20 1.37
N GLN A 167 -7.41 -7.42 1.50
CA GLN A 167 -5.97 -7.70 1.46
C GLN A 167 -5.60 -8.47 0.20
N ASP A 168 -4.59 -8.00 -0.54
CA ASP A 168 -4.08 -8.66 -1.74
C ASP A 168 -3.50 -10.03 -1.39
N VAL A 169 -3.84 -11.04 -2.20
CA VAL A 169 -3.31 -12.40 -2.06
C VAL A 169 -2.38 -12.73 -3.22
N MET A 170 -1.34 -13.51 -2.92
CA MET A 170 -0.45 -14.06 -3.95
C MET A 170 -1.10 -15.29 -4.59
N LEU A 171 -1.09 -15.35 -5.92
CA LEU A 171 -1.68 -16.45 -6.69
C LEU A 171 -0.59 -17.40 -7.23
N PRO A 172 -0.86 -18.72 -7.31
CA PRO A 172 -2.08 -19.40 -6.90
C PRO A 172 -2.24 -19.40 -5.37
N PHE A 173 -3.46 -19.17 -4.89
CA PHE A 173 -3.76 -19.08 -3.47
C PHE A 173 -4.52 -20.32 -3.01
N SER A 174 -4.17 -20.84 -1.82
CA SER A 174 -4.90 -21.94 -1.17
C SER A 174 -4.89 -21.74 0.35
N GLN A 175 -6.07 -21.73 0.99
CA GLN A 175 -6.20 -21.59 2.45
C GLN A 175 -7.47 -22.29 2.97
N GLU A 176 -7.39 -22.81 4.20
CA GLU A 176 -8.53 -23.35 4.95
C GLU A 176 -9.29 -22.25 5.70
N PHE A 177 -10.62 -22.34 5.67
CA PHE A 177 -11.54 -21.49 6.41
C PHE A 177 -12.48 -22.33 7.26
N GLU A 178 -12.89 -21.81 8.42
CA GLU A 178 -13.92 -22.45 9.25
C GLU A 178 -15.22 -22.59 8.46
N LEU A 179 -15.90 -23.74 8.59
CA LEU A 179 -17.16 -24.01 7.90
C LEU A 179 -18.18 -22.90 8.19
N ASP A 180 -18.88 -22.48 7.14
CA ASP A 180 -19.89 -21.41 7.14
C ASP A 180 -19.36 -20.01 7.43
N LYS A 181 -18.04 -19.81 7.52
CA LYS A 181 -17.45 -18.47 7.59
C LYS A 181 -17.71 -17.70 6.29
N THR A 182 -18.23 -16.48 6.42
CA THR A 182 -18.36 -15.55 5.29
C THR A 182 -17.08 -14.73 5.13
N ILE A 183 -16.62 -14.58 3.90
CA ILE A 183 -15.50 -13.71 3.53
C ILE A 183 -15.87 -12.88 2.30
N THR A 184 -15.21 -11.73 2.12
CA THR A 184 -15.35 -10.91 0.91
C THR A 184 -14.18 -11.18 -0.02
N VAL A 185 -14.45 -11.46 -1.29
CA VAL A 185 -13.44 -11.62 -2.34
C VAL A 185 -13.66 -10.55 -3.40
N SER A 186 -12.60 -9.83 -3.78
CA SER A 186 -12.68 -8.80 -4.82
C SER A 186 -11.54 -8.90 -5.82
N ALA A 187 -11.78 -8.44 -7.04
CA ALA A 187 -10.81 -8.40 -8.12
C ALA A 187 -10.35 -6.96 -8.36
N GLN A 188 -9.06 -6.75 -8.57
CA GLN A 188 -8.53 -5.45 -9.01
C GLN A 188 -7.89 -5.62 -10.38
N SER A 189 -8.37 -4.86 -11.36
CA SER A 189 -7.79 -4.82 -12.70
C SER A 189 -6.45 -4.10 -12.68
N LEU A 190 -5.53 -4.57 -13.51
CA LEU A 190 -4.30 -3.85 -13.84
C LEU A 190 -4.57 -2.88 -15.00
N ASP A 191 -3.74 -1.85 -15.16
CA ASP A 191 -3.80 -0.93 -16.30
C ASP A 191 -3.84 -1.70 -17.64
N GLY A 192 -4.75 -1.28 -18.53
CA GLY A 192 -5.01 -1.96 -19.80
C GLY A 192 -5.86 -3.23 -19.71
N TRP A 193 -6.38 -3.58 -18.52
CA TRP A 193 -7.25 -4.75 -18.32
C TRP A 193 -8.55 -4.36 -17.62
N GLN A 194 -9.60 -5.13 -17.84
CA GLN A 194 -10.88 -5.00 -17.16
C GLN A 194 -11.30 -6.35 -16.57
N PHE A 195 -11.80 -6.33 -15.34
CA PHE A 195 -12.45 -7.49 -14.74
C PHE A 195 -13.76 -7.77 -15.48
N THR A 196 -14.06 -9.04 -15.70
CA THR A 196 -15.29 -9.46 -16.39
C THR A 196 -16.23 -10.20 -15.45
N PHE A 197 -15.80 -11.34 -14.89
CA PHE A 197 -16.61 -12.14 -13.97
C PHE A 197 -15.75 -13.14 -13.19
N TRP A 198 -16.30 -13.64 -12.09
CA TRP A 198 -15.82 -14.80 -11.33
C TRP A 198 -16.33 -16.09 -11.96
N SER A 199 -15.51 -17.14 -11.99
CA SER A 199 -15.91 -18.48 -12.47
C SER A 199 -15.42 -19.60 -11.56
N GLY A 200 -15.91 -20.82 -11.77
CA GLY A 200 -15.56 -22.01 -10.97
C GLY A 200 -16.70 -22.43 -10.05
N SER A 201 -16.45 -22.52 -8.75
CA SER A 201 -17.45 -22.84 -7.73
C SER A 201 -18.52 -21.75 -7.57
N ILE A 202 -18.23 -20.53 -8.02
CA ILE A 202 -19.16 -19.39 -8.06
C ILE A 202 -19.07 -18.75 -9.44
N THR A 203 -20.20 -18.25 -9.93
CA THR A 203 -20.29 -17.40 -11.12
C THR A 203 -20.98 -16.10 -10.76
N ASP A 204 -20.26 -14.98 -10.85
CA ASP A 204 -20.77 -13.67 -10.48
C ASP A 204 -20.04 -12.57 -11.29
N SER A 205 -20.74 -11.50 -11.67
CA SER A 205 -20.18 -10.37 -12.42
C SER A 205 -19.81 -9.19 -11.54
N GLU A 206 -20.19 -9.20 -10.25
CA GLU A 206 -19.80 -8.15 -9.32
C GLU A 206 -18.29 -8.23 -9.02
N GLN A 207 -17.62 -7.08 -9.07
CA GLN A 207 -16.18 -7.01 -8.83
C GLN A 207 -15.79 -7.41 -7.40
N SER A 208 -16.72 -7.27 -6.47
CA SER A 208 -16.57 -7.63 -5.06
C SER A 208 -17.77 -8.45 -4.61
N ILE A 209 -17.53 -9.67 -4.15
CA ILE A 209 -18.56 -10.64 -3.74
C ILE A 209 -18.35 -11.11 -2.31
N GLU A 210 -19.42 -11.39 -1.60
CA GLU A 210 -19.38 -12.13 -0.32
C GLU A 210 -19.63 -13.61 -0.59
N ILE A 211 -18.77 -14.46 -0.04
CA ILE A 211 -18.86 -15.92 -0.20
C ILE A 211 -18.92 -16.59 1.16
N GLN A 212 -19.84 -17.54 1.31
CA GLN A 212 -19.92 -18.41 2.49
C GLN A 212 -19.12 -19.69 2.24
N MET A 213 -18.17 -19.99 3.11
CA MET A 213 -17.30 -21.18 3.06
C MET A 213 -18.03 -22.42 3.57
N ASN A 214 -19.05 -22.88 2.83
CA ASN A 214 -19.90 -24.04 3.18
C ASN A 214 -19.43 -25.38 2.57
N ASN A 215 -18.45 -25.35 1.68
CA ASN A 215 -17.77 -26.49 1.05
C ASN A 215 -16.44 -26.00 0.46
N ASP A 216 -15.64 -26.94 -0.05
CA ASP A 216 -14.43 -26.60 -0.81
C ASP A 216 -14.78 -25.78 -2.05
N LYS A 217 -14.10 -24.65 -2.25
CA LYS A 217 -14.33 -23.74 -3.37
C LYS A 217 -13.07 -23.51 -4.18
N THR A 218 -13.20 -23.52 -5.50
CA THR A 218 -12.19 -23.05 -6.45
C THR A 218 -12.80 -21.92 -7.26
N ILE A 219 -12.26 -20.71 -7.16
CA ILE A 219 -12.80 -19.52 -7.84
C ILE A 219 -11.70 -18.89 -8.70
N THR A 220 -12.06 -18.46 -9.90
CA THR A 220 -11.17 -17.80 -10.85
C THR A 220 -11.67 -16.40 -11.17
N ALA A 221 -10.82 -15.38 -11.02
CA ALA A 221 -11.11 -14.04 -11.55
C ALA A 221 -10.75 -14.00 -13.05
N ASN A 222 -11.68 -13.58 -13.89
CA ASN A 222 -11.45 -13.47 -15.34
C ASN A 222 -11.31 -11.99 -15.72
N PHE A 223 -10.19 -11.67 -16.37
CA PHE A 223 -9.88 -10.34 -16.89
C PHE A 223 -9.71 -10.42 -18.40
N VAL A 224 -10.13 -9.37 -19.10
CA VAL A 224 -9.89 -9.20 -20.53
C VAL A 224 -9.09 -7.92 -20.76
N GLU A 225 -8.20 -7.94 -21.74
CA GLU A 225 -7.44 -6.77 -22.16
C GLU A 225 -8.41 -5.73 -22.75
N ILE A 226 -8.24 -4.46 -22.40
CA ILE A 226 -8.99 -3.34 -22.97
C ILE A 226 -8.27 -2.98 -24.28
N PRO A 227 -8.92 -3.12 -25.45
CA PRO A 227 -8.30 -2.73 -26.72
C PRO A 227 -7.91 -1.24 -26.69
N PRO A 228 -6.75 -0.86 -27.24
CA PRO A 228 -6.39 0.55 -27.33
C PRO A 228 -7.41 1.29 -28.21
N GLU A 229 -7.81 2.48 -27.79
CA GLU A 229 -8.68 3.34 -28.59
C GLU A 229 -7.90 3.85 -29.81
N ILE A 230 -8.44 3.64 -31.01
CA ILE A 230 -7.85 4.12 -32.27
C ILE A 230 -8.65 5.33 -32.75
N LEU A 231 -7.96 6.44 -32.99
CA LEU A 231 -8.49 7.70 -33.47
C LEU A 231 -8.00 7.99 -34.89
N SER A 232 -8.79 8.75 -35.64
CA SER A 232 -8.48 9.18 -36.99
C SER A 232 -8.03 10.63 -37.04
N LEU A 233 -6.94 10.90 -37.78
CA LEU A 233 -6.57 12.23 -38.25
C LEU A 233 -6.83 12.30 -39.75
N ARG A 234 -7.64 13.27 -40.18
CA ARG A 234 -7.98 13.49 -41.58
C ARG A 234 -7.45 14.83 -42.09
N ILE A 235 -6.63 14.81 -43.14
CA ILE A 235 -6.38 16.01 -43.94
C ILE A 235 -7.54 16.10 -44.93
N SER A 236 -8.50 16.96 -44.62
CA SER A 236 -9.78 17.01 -45.32
C SER A 236 -9.72 17.81 -46.62
N GLU A 237 -8.84 18.80 -46.70
CA GLU A 237 -8.69 19.69 -47.85
C GLU A 237 -7.29 20.32 -47.84
N ILE A 238 -6.71 20.50 -49.02
CA ILE A 238 -5.50 21.30 -49.24
C ILE A 238 -5.85 22.32 -50.33
N ILE A 239 -5.72 23.61 -50.01
CA ILE A 239 -5.95 24.72 -50.94
C ILE A 239 -4.60 25.32 -51.31
N GLY A 240 -4.30 25.40 -52.61
CA GLY A 240 -3.01 25.89 -53.12
C GLY A 240 -2.03 24.77 -53.45
N PRO A 241 -0.77 25.09 -53.83
CA PRO A 241 0.16 24.14 -54.43
C PRO A 241 0.97 23.30 -53.43
N GLY A 242 0.70 23.39 -52.12
CA GLY A 242 1.53 22.74 -51.10
C GLY A 242 1.17 21.28 -50.79
N HIS A 243 2.06 20.63 -50.04
CA HIS A 243 1.94 19.26 -49.55
C HIS A 243 1.94 19.25 -48.01
N ILE A 244 1.19 18.30 -47.43
CA ILE A 244 1.14 18.07 -45.99
C ILE A 244 1.76 16.71 -45.67
N TYR A 245 2.62 16.69 -44.65
CA TYR A 245 3.19 15.50 -44.06
C TYR A 245 2.67 15.31 -42.63
N VAL A 246 2.27 14.09 -42.32
CA VAL A 246 1.88 13.64 -40.98
C VAL A 246 2.93 12.64 -40.51
N ASN A 247 3.68 12.96 -39.46
CA ASN A 247 4.81 12.16 -38.98
C ASN A 247 5.72 11.70 -40.15
N GLU A 248 6.21 12.67 -40.94
CA GLU A 248 7.08 12.45 -42.12
C GLU A 248 6.40 11.74 -43.31
N THR A 249 5.15 11.29 -43.18
CA THR A 249 4.42 10.63 -44.27
C THR A 249 3.58 11.64 -45.04
N VAL A 250 3.81 11.77 -46.34
CA VAL A 250 3.08 12.70 -47.21
C VAL A 250 1.62 12.29 -47.42
N CYS A 251 0.73 13.28 -47.51
CA CYS A 251 -0.67 13.13 -47.91
C CYS A 251 -0.76 13.10 -49.45
N GLU A 252 -0.57 11.93 -50.06
CA GLU A 252 -0.49 11.78 -51.52
C GLU A 252 -1.82 12.03 -52.26
N ALA A 253 -2.96 11.74 -51.60
CA ALA A 253 -4.28 11.89 -52.19
C ALA A 253 -5.25 12.54 -51.19
N VAL A 254 -5.68 13.76 -51.48
CA VAL A 254 -6.58 14.53 -50.61
C VAL A 254 -8.04 14.21 -50.96
N PRO A 255 -8.90 13.90 -49.96
CA PRO A 255 -8.60 13.81 -48.54
C PRO A 255 -7.84 12.52 -48.18
N CYS A 256 -6.84 12.62 -47.31
CA CYS A 256 -6.14 11.47 -46.73
C CYS A 256 -6.48 11.33 -45.24
N SER A 257 -6.38 10.10 -44.73
CA SER A 257 -6.64 9.79 -43.32
C SER A 257 -5.57 8.86 -42.76
N TYR A 258 -5.23 9.07 -41.50
CA TYR A 258 -4.29 8.28 -40.72
C TYR A 258 -4.97 7.81 -39.43
N SER A 259 -4.57 6.64 -38.93
CA SER A 259 -5.10 6.07 -37.69
C SER A 259 -4.01 5.97 -36.64
N PHE A 260 -4.26 6.47 -35.44
CA PHE A 260 -3.31 6.49 -34.34
C PHE A 260 -3.97 6.02 -33.04
N VAL A 261 -3.17 5.55 -32.08
CA VAL A 261 -3.67 5.26 -30.73
C VAL A 261 -3.98 6.58 -30.02
N SER A 262 -5.09 6.64 -29.29
CA SER A 262 -5.43 7.81 -28.46
C SER A 262 -4.27 8.22 -27.54
N GLY A 263 -3.95 9.51 -27.51
CA GLY A 263 -2.78 10.04 -26.80
C GLY A 263 -1.47 10.04 -27.59
N SER A 264 -1.47 9.65 -28.87
CA SER A 264 -0.28 9.75 -29.74
C SER A 264 0.12 11.21 -29.96
N ASP A 265 1.42 11.49 -29.93
CA ASP A 265 1.99 12.77 -30.35
C ASP A 265 2.14 12.81 -31.87
N ILE A 266 1.50 13.79 -32.51
CA ILE A 266 1.41 13.91 -33.96
C ILE A 266 2.08 15.19 -34.40
N GLN A 267 3.06 15.08 -35.30
CA GLN A 267 3.72 16.19 -35.96
C GLN A 267 3.13 16.40 -37.36
N ILE A 268 2.77 17.65 -37.67
CA ILE A 268 2.28 18.08 -38.97
C ILE A 268 3.29 19.06 -39.58
N LEU A 269 3.64 18.85 -40.84
CA LEU A 269 4.52 19.71 -41.62
C LEU A 269 3.84 20.08 -42.94
N ALA A 270 3.82 21.37 -43.27
CA ALA A 270 3.41 21.91 -44.55
C ALA A 270 4.63 22.38 -45.36
N GLU A 271 4.72 21.94 -46.61
CA GLU A 271 5.77 22.34 -47.56
C GLU A 271 5.17 22.83 -48.89
N PRO A 272 5.76 23.84 -49.55
CA PRO A 272 6.89 24.63 -49.05
C PRO A 272 6.41 25.66 -48.00
N SER A 273 7.21 25.86 -46.95
CA SER A 273 6.83 26.68 -45.79
C SER A 273 6.56 28.14 -46.13
N HIS A 274 7.20 28.69 -47.17
CA HIS A 274 7.02 30.08 -47.60
C HIS A 274 5.66 30.36 -48.27
N LEU A 275 4.96 29.32 -48.73
CA LEU A 275 3.59 29.45 -49.25
C LEU A 275 2.53 29.10 -48.21
N PHE A 276 2.90 28.52 -47.07
CA PHE A 276 1.95 28.05 -46.07
C PHE A 276 1.32 29.23 -45.31
N GLU A 277 -0.02 29.29 -45.28
CA GLU A 277 -0.75 30.30 -44.52
C GLU A 277 -1.21 29.78 -43.16
N SER A 278 -2.01 28.70 -43.16
CA SER A 278 -2.61 28.17 -41.93
C SER A 278 -3.19 26.76 -42.08
N PHE A 279 -3.25 26.08 -40.94
CA PHE A 279 -4.13 24.95 -40.68
C PHE A 279 -5.42 25.44 -40.02
N THR A 280 -6.56 24.92 -40.48
CA THR A 280 -7.90 25.19 -39.93
C THR A 280 -8.70 23.88 -39.81
N GLY A 281 -9.93 23.93 -39.29
CA GLY A 281 -10.74 22.74 -39.01
C GLY A 281 -10.88 22.55 -37.51
N ASP A 282 -10.66 21.34 -37.03
CA ASP A 282 -10.69 21.01 -35.59
C ASP A 282 -9.48 21.57 -34.84
N ILE A 283 -8.38 21.84 -35.57
CA ILE A 283 -7.18 22.51 -35.04
C ILE A 283 -6.90 23.75 -35.88
N PHE A 284 -6.52 24.83 -35.19
CA PHE A 284 -5.98 26.04 -35.82
C PHE A 284 -4.49 26.17 -35.49
N SER A 285 -3.65 26.35 -36.51
CA SER A 285 -2.23 26.67 -36.36
C SER A 285 -1.77 27.49 -37.55
N ASN A 286 -1.00 28.56 -37.31
CA ASN A 286 -0.26 29.31 -38.32
C ASN A 286 1.25 28.95 -38.31
N GLU A 287 1.61 27.90 -37.57
CA GLU A 287 2.97 27.40 -37.48
C GLU A 287 3.09 26.08 -38.26
N SER A 288 4.23 25.91 -38.95
CA SER A 288 4.61 24.68 -39.63
C SER A 288 6.14 24.51 -39.52
N PRO A 289 6.65 23.38 -38.97
CA PRO A 289 5.88 22.27 -38.39
C PRO A 289 5.22 22.63 -37.05
N PHE A 290 4.18 21.88 -36.66
CA PHE A 290 3.62 21.92 -35.30
C PHE A 290 3.29 20.50 -34.81
N SER A 291 3.20 20.31 -33.49
CA SER A 291 2.85 19.02 -32.87
C SER A 291 1.67 19.14 -31.91
N PHE A 292 0.88 18.08 -31.79
CA PHE A 292 -0.24 17.99 -30.85
C PHE A 292 -0.52 16.54 -30.43
N ILE A 293 -1.16 16.36 -29.27
CA ILE A 293 -1.62 15.05 -28.80
C ILE A 293 -3.02 14.76 -29.36
N LEU A 294 -3.16 13.67 -30.11
CA LEU A 294 -4.44 13.25 -30.68
C LEU A 294 -5.30 12.53 -29.61
N ASN A 295 -6.29 13.24 -29.07
CA ASN A 295 -7.23 12.71 -28.05
C ASN A 295 -8.66 12.52 -28.56
N GLU A 296 -8.97 13.01 -29.76
CA GLU A 296 -10.25 12.79 -30.44
C GLU A 296 -10.05 12.71 -31.96
N ASN A 297 -11.06 12.20 -32.67
CA ASN A 297 -11.05 12.22 -34.13
C ASN A 297 -10.91 13.67 -34.62
N THR A 298 -9.89 13.94 -35.42
CA THR A 298 -9.49 15.30 -35.79
C THR A 298 -9.47 15.43 -37.32
N ALA A 299 -10.06 16.48 -37.84
CA ALA A 299 -10.02 16.85 -39.25
C ALA A 299 -9.42 18.26 -39.41
N ILE A 300 -8.36 18.37 -40.21
CA ILE A 300 -7.71 19.64 -40.52
C ILE A 300 -7.73 19.94 -42.02
N LYS A 301 -7.60 21.21 -42.34
CA LYS A 301 -7.48 21.77 -43.69
C LYS A 301 -6.24 22.62 -43.75
N ALA A 302 -5.50 22.56 -44.86
CA ALA A 302 -4.33 23.41 -45.07
C ALA A 302 -4.62 24.43 -46.18
N THR A 303 -4.19 25.67 -45.97
CA THR A 303 -4.26 26.74 -46.98
C THR A 303 -2.85 27.24 -47.29
N PHE A 304 -2.56 27.36 -48.58
CA PHE A 304 -1.34 27.93 -49.12
C PHE A 304 -1.67 29.12 -50.03
N GLU A 305 -0.83 30.15 -50.00
CA GLU A 305 -0.95 31.31 -50.88
C GLU A 305 -0.86 30.85 -52.34
N ASN A 306 -1.80 31.31 -53.17
CA ASN A 306 -1.85 30.98 -54.60
C ASN A 306 -0.98 31.93 -55.45
N ASN A 307 -0.14 32.74 -54.82
CA ASN A 307 0.68 33.74 -55.48
C ASN A 307 1.92 33.08 -56.10
N MET A 308 1.76 32.54 -57.32
CA MET A 308 2.84 31.96 -58.13
C MET A 308 3.87 32.99 -58.63
N THR A 309 4.03 34.15 -58.00
CA THR A 309 5.14 35.08 -58.33
C THR A 309 6.40 34.63 -57.61
N CYS A 310 6.91 33.49 -58.05
CA CYS A 310 8.23 32.99 -57.72
C CYS A 310 9.27 33.94 -58.36
N PRO A 311 10.28 34.44 -57.63
CA PRO A 311 11.39 35.12 -58.27
C PRO A 311 12.06 34.17 -59.28
N GLN A 312 12.02 34.51 -60.57
CA GLN A 312 12.78 33.81 -61.61
C GLN A 312 14.24 34.16 -61.41
N TRP A 313 14.98 33.27 -60.77
CA TRP A 313 16.41 33.43 -60.51
C TRP A 313 17.28 33.05 -61.72
N ASP A 314 16.72 32.31 -62.68
CA ASP A 314 17.34 31.97 -63.97
C ASP A 314 16.88 32.98 -65.03
N PHE A 315 17.80 33.86 -65.43
CA PHE A 315 17.55 34.93 -66.40
C PHE A 315 17.88 34.46 -67.83
N VAL A 316 18.67 33.39 -67.96
CA VAL A 316 19.07 32.76 -69.22
C VAL A 316 18.82 31.27 -69.15
N ILE A 317 17.59 30.89 -69.51
CA ILE A 317 17.11 29.50 -69.47
C ILE A 317 18.12 28.56 -70.14
N ASP A 318 18.75 27.71 -69.32
CA ASP A 318 19.62 26.64 -69.76
C ASP A 318 19.17 25.27 -69.23
N SER A 319 19.84 24.20 -69.67
CA SER A 319 19.46 22.84 -69.27
C SER A 319 19.78 22.51 -67.81
N ALA A 320 20.60 23.34 -67.14
CA ALA A 320 20.99 23.15 -65.75
C ALA A 320 20.09 23.93 -64.79
N MET A 321 19.39 24.96 -65.25
CA MET A 321 18.40 25.75 -64.50
C MET A 321 18.94 26.28 -63.15
N ILE A 322 20.23 26.62 -63.14
CA ILE A 322 20.95 27.18 -61.99
C ILE A 322 21.45 28.57 -62.34
N ILE A 323 21.46 29.48 -61.36
CA ILE A 323 22.13 30.78 -61.56
C ILE A 323 23.61 30.53 -61.84
N ASN A 324 24.06 30.96 -63.01
CA ASN A 324 25.44 30.79 -63.41
C ASN A 324 25.99 32.01 -64.18
N TYR A 325 27.13 31.80 -64.84
CA TYR A 325 27.82 32.86 -65.57
C TYR A 325 27.02 33.40 -66.75
N SER A 326 26.11 32.61 -67.34
CA SER A 326 25.22 33.05 -68.41
C SER A 326 24.23 34.10 -67.88
N ASP A 327 23.67 33.86 -66.70
CA ASP A 327 22.77 34.79 -66.02
C ASP A 327 23.46 36.07 -65.60
N LEU A 328 24.69 35.95 -65.07
CA LEU A 328 25.51 37.13 -64.76
C LEU A 328 25.82 37.95 -66.02
N GLY A 329 26.01 37.27 -67.16
CA GLY A 329 26.17 37.91 -68.47
C GLY A 329 24.93 38.71 -68.87
N ALA A 330 23.74 38.11 -68.78
CA ALA A 330 22.49 38.81 -69.07
C ALA A 330 22.25 39.98 -68.10
N PHE A 331 22.59 39.80 -66.82
CA PHE A 331 22.52 40.87 -65.82
C PHE A 331 23.42 42.06 -66.19
N ALA A 332 24.62 41.78 -66.72
CA ALA A 332 25.55 42.81 -67.16
C ALA A 332 25.04 43.61 -68.38
N ASP A 333 24.27 42.99 -69.28
CA ASP A 333 23.67 43.66 -70.45
C ASP A 333 22.60 44.70 -70.05
N HIS A 334 22.04 44.56 -68.85
CA HIS A 334 21.05 45.50 -68.30
C HIS A 334 21.61 46.44 -67.21
N TRP A 335 22.93 46.42 -66.99
CA TRP A 335 23.58 47.20 -65.94
C TRP A 335 23.41 48.72 -66.14
N LEU A 336 22.95 49.40 -65.09
CA LEU A 336 22.68 50.85 -65.04
C LEU A 336 21.62 51.36 -66.02
N LEU A 337 20.85 50.47 -66.65
CA LEU A 337 19.67 50.92 -67.39
C LEU A 337 18.67 51.54 -66.42
N THR A 338 17.85 52.46 -66.92
CA THR A 338 16.70 53.02 -66.17
C THR A 338 15.38 52.75 -66.89
N ASP A 339 14.26 52.82 -66.16
CA ASP A 339 12.91 52.48 -66.66
C ASP A 339 12.40 53.27 -67.88
N ASP A 340 13.07 54.37 -68.26
CA ASP A 340 12.76 55.12 -69.46
C ASP A 340 13.60 54.74 -70.68
N GLU A 341 14.54 53.80 -70.54
CA GLU A 341 15.40 53.34 -71.62
C GLU A 341 14.78 52.16 -72.40
N PRO A 342 14.91 52.12 -73.74
CA PRO A 342 14.19 51.17 -74.59
C PRO A 342 14.59 49.70 -74.40
N ASN A 343 15.75 49.43 -73.80
CA ASN A 343 16.23 48.09 -73.49
C ASN A 343 16.05 47.73 -72.01
N TRP A 344 15.34 48.56 -71.24
CA TRP A 344 15.00 48.26 -69.86
C TRP A 344 14.15 46.99 -69.78
N ASN A 345 14.55 46.07 -68.90
CA ASN A 345 13.76 44.90 -68.56
C ASN A 345 13.55 44.89 -67.03
N PRO A 346 12.30 45.01 -66.53
CA PRO A 346 12.02 45.03 -65.11
C PRO A 346 12.39 43.73 -64.38
N ASP A 347 12.53 42.61 -65.09
CA ASP A 347 12.89 41.32 -64.49
C ASP A 347 14.27 41.37 -63.80
N PHE A 348 15.17 42.23 -64.27
CA PHE A 348 16.51 42.41 -63.70
C PHE A 348 16.56 43.44 -62.55
N ASN A 349 15.47 44.15 -62.26
CA ASN A 349 15.36 45.11 -61.16
C ASN A 349 14.88 44.43 -59.88
N LEU A 350 15.77 43.65 -59.27
CA LEU A 350 15.45 42.76 -58.14
C LEU A 350 15.18 43.49 -56.82
N SER A 351 15.80 44.65 -56.62
CA SER A 351 15.63 45.46 -55.42
C SER A 351 14.33 46.25 -55.46
N LEU A 352 13.85 46.62 -56.66
CA LEU A 352 12.71 47.51 -56.88
C LEU A 352 12.87 48.89 -56.21
N ILE A 353 14.10 49.28 -55.87
CA ILE A 353 14.40 50.54 -55.19
C ILE A 353 14.79 51.60 -56.23
N PRO A 354 14.02 52.69 -56.39
CA PRO A 354 14.38 53.77 -57.30
C PRO A 354 15.69 54.47 -56.90
N ASP A 355 16.40 55.00 -57.89
CA ASP A 355 17.53 55.89 -57.67
C ASP A 355 17.06 57.13 -56.88
N PRO A 356 17.73 57.47 -55.77
CA PRO A 356 17.27 58.53 -54.86
C PRO A 356 17.35 59.94 -55.48
N GLU A 357 18.19 60.16 -56.48
CA GLU A 357 18.36 61.46 -57.14
C GLU A 357 17.37 61.63 -58.29
N THR A 358 17.24 60.62 -59.14
CA THR A 358 16.44 60.68 -60.36
C THR A 358 15.02 60.17 -60.19
N ARG A 359 14.74 59.43 -59.10
CA ARG A 359 13.46 58.74 -58.80
C ARG A 359 13.06 57.66 -59.81
N LYS A 360 13.92 57.33 -60.77
CA LYS A 360 13.71 56.28 -61.74
C LYS A 360 14.05 54.92 -61.16
N GLN A 361 13.39 53.87 -61.62
CA GLN A 361 13.88 52.52 -61.39
C GLN A 361 15.21 52.35 -62.13
N ILE A 362 16.17 51.67 -61.49
CA ILE A 362 17.52 51.48 -62.00
C ILE A 362 18.01 50.08 -61.64
N ILE A 363 18.72 49.42 -62.56
CA ILE A 363 19.40 48.15 -62.29
C ILE A 363 20.83 48.48 -61.88
N ASN A 364 21.21 48.18 -60.64
CA ASN A 364 22.53 48.51 -60.13
C ASN A 364 23.06 47.47 -59.13
N TYR A 365 24.06 47.88 -58.34
CA TYR A 365 24.74 47.03 -57.35
C TYR A 365 23.81 46.41 -56.30
N ARG A 366 22.64 46.99 -56.04
CA ARG A 366 21.65 46.43 -55.09
C ARG A 366 21.01 45.19 -55.67
N ASP A 367 20.64 45.27 -56.93
CA ASP A 367 20.05 44.16 -57.68
C ASP A 367 21.10 43.05 -57.86
N LEU A 368 22.36 43.40 -58.17
CA LEU A 368 23.45 42.41 -58.25
C LEU A 368 23.77 41.74 -56.91
N SER A 369 23.60 42.45 -55.80
CA SER A 369 23.77 41.85 -54.46
C SER A 369 22.73 40.77 -54.21
N ILE A 370 21.46 41.04 -54.55
CA ILE A 370 20.36 40.08 -54.41
C ILE A 370 20.60 38.88 -55.34
N PHE A 371 21.01 39.13 -56.58
CA PHE A 371 21.41 38.08 -57.53
C PHE A 371 22.54 37.18 -56.97
N ALA A 372 23.57 37.78 -56.35
CA ALA A 372 24.73 37.06 -55.83
C ALA A 372 24.41 36.16 -54.64
N ASP A 373 23.39 36.50 -53.83
CA ASP A 373 22.97 35.68 -52.68
C ASP A 373 22.38 34.33 -53.12
N HIS A 374 21.95 34.20 -54.37
CA HIS A 374 21.37 32.98 -54.95
C HIS A 374 22.31 32.28 -55.95
N TRP A 375 23.60 32.61 -55.95
CA TRP A 375 24.58 32.05 -56.89
C TRP A 375 24.67 30.51 -56.80
N LEU A 376 24.55 29.83 -57.95
CA LEU A 376 24.49 28.35 -58.08
C LEU A 376 23.28 27.69 -57.41
N GLU A 377 22.28 28.46 -56.96
CA GLU A 377 21.00 27.90 -56.56
C GLU A 377 20.18 27.54 -57.81
N SER A 378 19.47 26.42 -57.76
CA SER A 378 18.47 26.06 -58.77
C SER A 378 17.25 26.96 -58.60
N SER A 379 16.69 27.44 -59.71
CA SER A 379 15.42 28.15 -59.66
C SER A 379 14.37 27.26 -58.97
N PRO A 380 13.71 27.72 -57.88
CA PRO A 380 12.83 26.87 -57.06
C PRO A 380 11.51 26.51 -57.76
N CYS A 381 11.31 26.95 -59.00
CA CYS A 381 10.09 26.77 -59.76
C CYS A 381 10.46 26.36 -61.19
N PHE A 382 10.46 25.05 -61.47
CA PHE A 382 10.01 24.37 -62.70
C PHE A 382 10.57 22.94 -62.70
N GLU A 383 9.76 21.96 -62.27
CA GLU A 383 9.72 20.61 -62.86
C GLU A 383 8.56 20.53 -63.85
#